data_AF-A0A345UHL9-F1
#
_entry.id   AF-A0A345UHL9-F1
#
_cell.length_a   1.000
_cell.length_b   1.000
_cell.length_c   1.000
_cell.angle_alpha   90.00
_cell.angle_beta   90.00
_cell.angle_gamma   90.00
#
_symmetry.space_group_name_H-M   'P 1'
#
loop_
_entity.id
_entity.type
_entity.pdbx_description
1 polymer ?
#
loop_
_entity_poly.entity_id
_entity_poly.type
_entity_poly.pdbx_seq_one_letter_code
_entity_poly.pdbx_strand_id
1 'polypeptide(L)'
;MKLTIRVNKAELRKAIRLIRFTLDKYTKGDVFFRLELDIHPEMMTLRAPGASVPVEAHASGFGRYLFPIYLLKQLTKPRPEEPLVFTIADRYLNVEKGPEMIRFGFIEYLSGRASALPELPMNYTDRHVLALRDRYPDDALKNMGVGTQLDKALYKFDDNLCAALEKLKLYGVTYEDLEALAERKIRE
;
A
#
# COMPACT_ATOMS: atom_id res chain seq x y z
N MET A 1 -17.64 9.83 15.24
CA MET A 1 -17.24 8.63 16.01
C MET A 1 -15.79 8.80 16.42
N LYS A 2 -15.44 8.56 17.68
CA LYS A 2 -14.06 8.67 18.21
C LYS A 2 -13.59 7.28 18.59
N LEU A 3 -12.44 6.85 18.05
CA LEU A 3 -11.84 5.55 18.30
C LEU A 3 -10.43 5.75 18.88
N THR A 4 -10.19 5.27 20.09
CA THR A 4 -8.87 5.36 20.74
C THR A 4 -8.21 4.00 20.72
N ILE A 5 -6.95 3.96 20.30
CA ILE A 5 -6.15 2.75 20.09
C ILE A 5 -4.83 2.87 20.84
N ARG A 6 -4.44 1.82 21.54
CA ARG A 6 -3.18 1.68 22.24
C ARG A 6 -2.44 0.45 21.71
N VAL A 7 -1.20 0.64 21.29
CA VAL A 7 -0.39 -0.42 20.65
C VAL A 7 1.02 -0.46 21.21
N ASN A 8 1.59 -1.65 21.34
CA ASN A 8 3.01 -1.81 21.63
C ASN A 8 3.84 -1.28 20.44
N LYS A 9 4.69 -0.31 20.73
CA LYS A 9 5.48 0.36 19.71
C LYS A 9 6.49 -0.58 19.02
N ALA A 10 7.05 -1.55 19.74
CA ALA A 10 7.98 -2.52 19.17
C ALA A 10 7.29 -3.40 18.12
N GLU A 11 6.07 -3.84 18.42
CA GLU A 11 5.25 -4.62 17.51
C GLU A 11 4.79 -3.81 16.29
N LEU A 12 4.31 -2.58 16.53
CA LEU A 12 3.95 -1.68 15.44
C LEU A 12 5.15 -1.43 14.50
N ARG A 13 6.36 -1.22 15.05
CA ARG A 13 7.58 -1.08 14.25
C ARG A 13 7.88 -2.34 13.45
N LYS A 14 7.73 -3.53 14.05
CA LYS A 14 7.92 -4.82 13.37
C LYS A 14 6.94 -4.95 12.21
N ALA A 15 5.66 -4.66 12.43
CA ALA A 15 4.63 -4.72 11.41
C ALA A 15 4.87 -3.72 10.27
N ILE A 16 5.25 -2.48 10.60
CA ILE A 16 5.59 -1.48 9.59
C ILE A 16 6.82 -1.88 8.78
N ARG A 17 7.83 -2.51 9.39
CA ARG A 17 8.99 -3.03 8.65
C ARG A 17 8.59 -4.10 7.64
N LEU A 18 7.68 -5.01 8.02
CA LEU A 18 7.15 -6.04 7.11
C LEU A 18 6.40 -5.42 5.93
N ILE A 19 5.49 -4.47 6.20
CA ILE A 19 4.79 -3.71 5.15
C ILE A 19 5.79 -2.98 4.23
N ARG A 20 6.80 -2.33 4.80
CA ARG A 20 7.81 -1.62 4.00
C ARG A 20 8.60 -2.55 3.09
N PHE A 21 8.93 -3.76 3.53
CA PHE A 21 9.65 -4.73 2.72
C PHE A 21 8.84 -5.12 1.46
N THR A 22 7.52 -5.31 1.61
CA THR A 22 6.61 -5.54 0.47
C THR A 22 6.56 -4.35 -0.49
N LEU A 23 6.76 -3.13 0.02
CA LEU A 23 6.64 -1.89 -0.76
C LEU A 23 7.97 -1.35 -1.29
N ASP A 24 9.12 -1.89 -0.90
CA ASP A 24 10.44 -1.27 -1.07
C ASP A 24 10.86 -1.05 -2.53
N LYS A 25 10.14 -1.67 -3.49
CA LYS A 25 10.28 -1.38 -4.93
C LYS A 25 9.67 -0.04 -5.36
N TYR A 26 8.74 0.53 -4.60
CA TYR A 26 7.93 1.69 -5.00
C TYR A 26 8.00 2.88 -4.02
N THR A 27 8.69 2.74 -2.88
CA THR A 27 8.73 3.75 -1.80
C THR A 27 9.62 4.97 -2.07
N LYS A 28 10.50 4.93 -3.07
CA LYS A 28 11.31 6.10 -3.49
C LYS A 28 10.49 7.02 -4.39
N GLY A 29 9.46 7.67 -3.84
CA GLY A 29 8.77 8.79 -4.49
C GLY A 29 7.25 8.78 -4.43
N ASP A 30 6.60 7.64 -4.20
CA ASP A 30 5.13 7.58 -4.22
C ASP A 30 4.52 7.97 -2.87
N VAL A 31 4.28 9.28 -2.72
CA VAL A 31 3.62 9.89 -1.55
C VAL A 31 2.15 9.47 -1.43
N PHE A 32 1.54 8.98 -2.52
CA PHE A 32 0.11 8.69 -2.63
C PHE A 32 -0.29 7.25 -2.27
N PHE A 33 0.67 6.40 -1.92
CA PHE A 33 0.34 5.03 -1.58
C PHE A 33 -0.52 4.99 -0.31
N ARG A 34 -1.65 4.28 -0.38
CA ARG A 34 -2.60 4.17 0.71
C ARG A 34 -2.46 2.83 1.42
N LEU A 35 -2.73 2.85 2.71
CA LEU A 35 -2.74 1.69 3.58
C LEU A 35 -4.11 1.60 4.23
N GLU A 36 -4.55 0.37 4.45
CA GLU A 36 -5.78 0.09 5.15
C GLU A 36 -5.48 -0.33 6.59
N LEU A 37 -6.22 0.22 7.53
CA LEU A 37 -6.21 -0.09 8.95
C LEU A 37 -7.53 -0.75 9.30
N ASP A 38 -7.50 -2.03 9.65
CA ASP A 38 -8.65 -2.71 10.22
C ASP A 38 -8.46 -2.83 11.73
N ILE A 39 -9.39 -2.28 12.50
CA ILE A 39 -9.30 -2.20 13.96
C ILE A 39 -10.42 -3.02 14.58
N HIS A 40 -10.00 -3.89 15.49
CA HIS A 40 -10.82 -4.67 16.41
C HIS A 40 -10.38 -4.36 17.85
N PRO A 41 -11.21 -4.66 18.88
CA PRO A 41 -10.91 -4.33 20.26
C PRO A 41 -9.56 -4.82 20.79
N GLU A 42 -9.09 -5.99 20.33
CA GLU A 42 -7.84 -6.62 20.80
C GLU A 42 -6.76 -6.74 19.71
N MET A 43 -7.07 -6.29 18.48
CA MET A 43 -6.14 -6.45 17.37
C MET A 43 -6.36 -5.37 16.31
N MET A 44 -5.25 -4.94 15.72
CA MET A 44 -5.20 -4.06 14.57
C MET A 44 -4.52 -4.81 13.42
N THR A 45 -5.06 -4.71 12.21
CA THR A 45 -4.40 -5.24 11.01
C THR A 45 -3.98 -4.09 10.13
N LEU A 46 -2.69 -4.02 9.83
CA LEU A 46 -2.11 -3.14 8.83
C LEU A 46 -2.12 -3.85 7.49
N ARG A 47 -2.79 -3.25 6.50
CA ARG A 47 -2.87 -3.80 5.14
C ARG A 47 -2.21 -2.87 4.14
N ALA A 48 -1.45 -3.49 3.25
CA ALA A 48 -0.93 -2.93 2.02
C ALA A 48 -1.27 -3.91 0.89
N PRO A 49 -1.29 -3.49 -0.38
CA PRO A 49 -1.32 -4.40 -1.52
C PRO A 49 -0.27 -5.51 -1.37
N GLY A 50 -0.73 -6.76 -1.30
CA GLY A 50 0.09 -7.94 -1.08
C GLY A 50 0.46 -8.29 0.35
N ALA A 51 0.20 -7.44 1.33
CA ALA A 51 0.57 -7.72 2.72
C ALA A 51 -0.53 -7.37 3.72
N SER A 52 -0.81 -8.30 4.62
CA SER A 52 -1.72 -8.11 5.74
C SER A 52 -0.98 -8.54 7.01
N VAL A 53 -0.73 -7.59 7.91
CA VAL A 53 0.08 -7.82 9.10
C VAL A 53 -0.74 -7.50 10.35
N PRO A 54 -1.09 -8.51 11.17
CA PRO A 54 -1.75 -8.28 12.44
C PRO A 54 -0.78 -7.70 13.46
N VAL A 55 -1.31 -6.89 14.36
CA VAL A 55 -0.62 -6.20 15.46
C VAL A 55 -1.53 -6.24 16.67
N GLU A 56 -1.00 -6.66 17.82
CA GLU A 56 -1.78 -6.62 19.06
C GLU A 56 -2.01 -5.17 19.47
N ALA A 57 -3.28 -4.82 19.73
CA ALA A 57 -3.66 -3.46 20.06
C ALA A 57 -4.97 -3.46 20.84
N HIS A 58 -5.09 -2.58 21.82
CA HIS A 58 -6.35 -2.37 22.53
C HIS A 58 -7.07 -1.16 21.95
N ALA A 59 -8.30 -1.34 21.47
CA ALA A 59 -9.11 -0.29 20.87
C ALA A 59 -10.47 -0.14 21.54
N SER A 60 -10.98 1.09 21.61
CA SER A 60 -12.30 1.38 22.19
C SER A 60 -13.49 0.92 21.34
N GLY A 61 -13.27 0.22 20.22
CA GLY A 61 -14.30 -0.18 19.28
C GLY A 61 -13.75 -0.74 17.98
N PHE A 62 -14.61 -0.79 16.96
CA PHE A 62 -14.27 -1.27 15.61
C PHE A 62 -14.19 -0.12 14.63
N GLY A 63 -13.31 -0.24 13.64
CA GLY A 63 -13.24 0.73 12.55
C GLY A 63 -12.31 0.29 11.44
N ARG A 64 -12.60 0.71 10.21
CA ARG A 64 -11.76 0.48 9.04
C ARG A 64 -11.41 1.82 8.40
N TYR A 65 -10.14 2.03 8.12
CA TYR A 65 -9.66 3.33 7.69
C TYR A 65 -8.60 3.19 6.60
N LEU A 66 -8.65 4.09 5.62
CA LEU A 66 -7.63 4.25 4.60
C LEU A 66 -6.81 5.49 4.92
N PHE A 67 -5.49 5.35 4.91
CA PHE A 67 -4.58 6.43 5.29
C PHE A 67 -3.28 6.38 4.48
N PRO A 68 -2.60 7.52 4.28
CA PRO A 68 -1.42 7.57 3.44
C PRO A 68 -0.18 6.99 4.12
N ILE A 69 0.68 6.34 3.33
CA ILE A 69 1.88 5.63 3.80
C ILE A 69 2.88 6.51 4.57
N TYR A 70 2.93 7.81 4.28
CA TYR A 70 3.85 8.72 4.97
C TYR A 70 3.57 8.79 6.48
N LEU A 71 2.35 8.46 6.92
CA LEU A 71 2.02 8.37 8.34
C LEU A 71 2.79 7.23 9.02
N LEU A 72 3.08 6.13 8.34
CA LEU A 72 3.93 5.06 8.90
C LEU A 72 5.32 5.59 9.28
N LYS A 73 5.90 6.50 8.48
CA LYS A 73 7.21 7.10 8.78
C LYS A 73 7.16 7.91 10.08
N GLN A 74 6.03 8.55 10.37
CA GLN A 74 5.87 9.33 11.60
C GLN A 74 5.67 8.43 12.82
N LEU A 75 4.88 7.34 12.68
CA LEU A 75 4.64 6.37 13.75
C LEU A 75 5.92 5.59 14.14
N THR A 76 6.85 5.41 13.20
CA THR A 76 8.10 4.67 13.42
C THR A 76 9.26 5.50 13.99
N LYS A 77 9.12 6.82 14.12
CA LYS A 77 10.21 7.68 14.64
C LYS A 77 10.73 7.17 15.99
N PRO A 78 12.07 7.20 16.21
CA PRO A 78 12.64 6.83 17.50
C PRO A 78 12.05 7.77 18.58
N ARG A 79 11.37 7.16 19.55
CA ARG A 79 10.88 7.76 20.81
C ARG A 79 11.00 6.65 21.88
N PRO A 80 10.93 6.98 23.18
CA PRO A 80 10.80 6.01 24.27
C PRO A 80 9.85 4.85 23.93
N GLU A 81 10.13 3.67 24.50
CA GLU A 81 9.41 2.40 24.26
C GLU A 81 8.01 2.36 24.88
N GLU A 82 7.48 3.51 25.29
CA GLU A 82 6.13 3.64 25.79
C GLU A 82 5.10 3.20 24.73
N PRO A 83 3.96 2.63 25.17
CA PRO A 83 2.85 2.31 24.30
C PRO A 83 2.41 3.54 23.50
N LEU A 84 2.18 3.35 22.21
CA LEU A 84 1.68 4.41 21.36
C LEU A 84 0.16 4.49 21.52
N VAL A 85 -0.34 5.65 21.94
CA VAL A 85 -1.77 5.93 21.98
C VAL A 85 -2.12 6.89 20.86
N PHE A 86 -3.13 6.53 20.08
CA PHE A 86 -3.66 7.38 19.04
C PHE A 86 -5.17 7.32 18.97
N THR A 87 -5.78 8.44 18.57
CA THR A 87 -7.22 8.58 18.43
C THR A 87 -7.55 8.92 16.99
N ILE A 88 -8.50 8.18 16.41
CA ILE A 88 -9.10 8.49 15.11
C ILE A 88 -10.44 9.17 15.36
N ALA A 89 -10.60 10.39 14.84
CA ALA A 89 -11.83 11.15 14.90
C ALA A 89 -12.05 11.89 13.58
N ASP A 90 -13.25 11.75 13.03
CA ASP A 90 -13.68 12.31 11.75
C ASP A 90 -12.77 11.90 10.58
N ARG A 91 -11.81 12.76 10.20
CA ARG A 91 -10.82 12.53 9.14
C ARG A 91 -9.38 12.70 9.62
N TYR A 92 -9.18 12.61 10.93
CA TYR A 92 -7.91 12.90 11.57
C TYR A 92 -7.44 11.76 12.48
N LEU A 93 -6.13 11.53 12.46
CA LEU A 93 -5.41 10.73 13.44
C LEU A 93 -4.62 11.65 14.35
N ASN A 94 -4.95 11.60 15.63
CA ASN A 94 -4.22 12.29 16.67
C ASN A 94 -3.30 11.28 17.36
N VAL A 95 -1.99 11.50 17.30
CA VAL A 95 -1.01 10.69 18.00
C VAL A 95 -0.51 11.45 19.21
N GLU A 96 -0.69 10.87 20.40
CA GLU A 96 -0.21 11.47 21.64
C GLU A 96 1.32 11.34 21.72
N LYS A 97 1.98 12.41 22.19
CA LYS A 97 3.44 12.50 22.33
C LYS A 97 3.75 13.26 23.62
N GLY A 98 3.64 12.58 24.76
CA GLY A 98 3.77 13.23 26.07
C GLY A 98 2.75 14.38 26.17
N PRO A 99 3.16 15.64 26.42
CA PRO A 99 2.24 16.79 26.46
C PRO A 99 1.81 17.29 25.08
N GLU A 100 2.46 16.86 23.99
CA GLU A 100 2.16 17.31 22.62
C GLU A 100 1.20 16.35 21.92
N MET A 101 0.25 16.88 21.12
CA MET A 101 -0.61 16.10 20.24
C MET A 101 -0.26 16.41 18.78
N ILE A 102 0.10 15.38 18.01
CA ILE A 102 0.33 15.54 16.57
C ILE A 102 -0.94 15.11 15.83
N ARG A 103 -1.53 16.05 15.08
CA ARG A 103 -2.70 15.82 14.25
C ARG A 103 -2.31 15.57 12.80
N PHE A 104 -2.76 14.43 12.27
CA PHE A 104 -2.59 14.05 10.87
C PHE A 104 -3.95 14.07 10.18
N GLY A 105 -4.07 14.79 9.07
CA GLY A 105 -5.28 14.78 8.22
C GLY A 105 -5.27 13.66 7.17
N PHE A 106 -6.40 13.53 6.46
CA PHE A 106 -6.62 12.63 5.32
C PHE A 106 -6.76 11.15 5.65
N ILE A 107 -7.59 10.85 6.65
CA ILE A 107 -8.04 9.49 6.89
C ILE A 107 -9.47 9.35 6.40
N GLU A 108 -9.69 8.32 5.60
CA GLU A 108 -10.98 8.00 5.02
C GLU A 108 -11.57 6.78 5.72
N TYR A 109 -12.80 6.89 6.20
CA TYR A 109 -13.51 5.76 6.79
C TYR A 109 -13.99 4.82 5.68
N LEU A 110 -13.73 3.53 5.83
CA LEU A 110 -14.16 2.50 4.88
C LEU A 110 -15.44 1.83 5.39
N SER A 111 -16.56 2.04 4.69
CA SER A 111 -17.80 1.32 4.95
C SER A 111 -17.77 -0.06 4.31
N GLY A 112 -18.01 -1.11 5.11
CA GLY A 112 -18.11 -2.50 4.62
C GLY A 112 -16.95 -3.38 5.05
N ARG A 113 -16.85 -4.58 4.47
CA ARG A 113 -15.82 -5.59 4.81
C ARG A 113 -14.78 -5.82 3.71
N ALA A 114 -15.07 -5.41 2.48
CA ALA A 114 -14.15 -5.56 1.36
C ALA A 114 -12.95 -4.63 1.52
N SER A 115 -11.76 -5.13 1.19
CA SER A 115 -10.53 -4.33 1.11
C SER A 115 -10.70 -3.23 0.07
N ALA A 116 -10.24 -2.02 0.40
CA ALA A 116 -10.15 -0.93 -0.57
C ALA A 116 -8.83 -0.96 -1.36
N LEU A 117 -7.95 -1.91 -1.05
CA LEU A 117 -6.65 -2.10 -1.70
C LEU A 117 -6.73 -3.19 -2.79
N PRO A 118 -5.97 -3.06 -3.88
CA PRO A 118 -5.93 -4.06 -4.93
C PRO A 118 -5.33 -5.37 -4.44
N GLU A 119 -5.88 -6.46 -4.95
CA GLU A 119 -5.39 -7.81 -4.68
C GLU A 119 -4.09 -8.06 -5.42
N LEU A 120 -2.98 -8.04 -4.68
CA LEU A 120 -1.64 -8.36 -5.16
C LEU A 120 -1.02 -9.46 -4.28
N PRO A 121 0.00 -10.20 -4.76
CA PRO A 121 0.80 -11.09 -3.92
C PRO A 121 1.86 -10.32 -3.10
N MET A 122 2.34 -10.91 -1.99
CA MET A 122 3.30 -10.30 -1.05
C MET A 122 4.64 -9.85 -1.65
N ASN A 123 5.01 -10.38 -2.81
CA ASN A 123 6.24 -10.04 -3.54
C ASN A 123 5.93 -9.69 -5.00
N TYR A 124 4.89 -8.89 -5.22
CA TYR A 124 4.47 -8.53 -6.57
C TYR A 124 5.59 -7.84 -7.37
N THR A 125 5.41 -7.87 -8.68
CA THR A 125 6.36 -7.38 -9.70
C THR A 125 5.59 -6.50 -10.68
N ASP A 126 6.31 -5.81 -11.56
CA ASP A 126 5.69 -4.96 -12.59
C ASP A 126 4.65 -5.74 -13.41
N ARG A 127 4.87 -7.03 -13.71
CA ARG A 127 3.86 -7.94 -14.31
C ARG A 127 2.53 -7.96 -13.54
N HIS A 128 2.60 -8.14 -12.22
CA HIS A 128 1.41 -8.22 -11.38
C HIS A 128 0.68 -6.88 -11.30
N VAL A 129 1.43 -5.76 -11.27
CA VAL A 129 0.84 -4.41 -11.32
C VAL A 129 0.14 -4.17 -12.65
N LEU A 130 0.79 -4.55 -13.76
CA LEU A 130 0.23 -4.43 -15.11
C LEU A 130 -1.05 -5.26 -15.28
N ALA A 131 -1.12 -6.44 -14.67
CA ALA A 131 -2.31 -7.31 -14.70
C ALA A 131 -3.54 -6.69 -13.99
N LEU A 132 -3.36 -5.65 -13.17
CA LEU A 132 -4.48 -4.96 -12.53
C LEU A 132 -5.36 -4.21 -13.54
N ARG A 133 -4.80 -3.80 -14.70
CA ARG A 133 -5.53 -3.11 -15.79
C ARG A 133 -6.69 -3.93 -16.35
N ASP A 134 -6.54 -5.25 -16.34
CA ASP A 134 -7.58 -6.18 -16.82
C ASP A 134 -8.67 -6.43 -15.78
N ARG A 135 -8.44 -6.04 -14.52
CA ARG A 135 -9.33 -6.36 -13.38
C ARG A 135 -10.08 -5.15 -12.84
N TYR A 136 -9.54 -3.95 -13.02
CA TYR A 136 -10.08 -2.73 -12.43
C TYR A 136 -10.06 -1.59 -13.46
N PRO A 137 -11.08 -0.71 -13.45
CA PRO A 137 -11.05 0.49 -14.28
C PRO A 137 -9.98 1.47 -13.78
N ASP A 138 -9.43 2.29 -14.68
CA ASP A 138 -8.34 3.22 -14.42
C ASP A 138 -8.60 4.15 -13.23
N ASP A 139 -9.81 4.68 -13.11
CA ASP A 139 -10.18 5.57 -11.99
C ASP A 139 -10.15 4.85 -10.64
N ALA A 140 -10.50 3.56 -10.61
CA ALA A 140 -10.37 2.75 -9.40
C ALA A 140 -8.90 2.53 -9.03
N LEU A 141 -8.02 2.25 -10.01
CA LEU A 141 -6.59 2.09 -9.78
C LEU A 141 -5.92 3.37 -9.27
N LYS A 142 -6.35 4.54 -9.76
CA LYS A 142 -5.93 5.84 -9.24
C LYS A 142 -6.38 6.04 -7.80
N ASN A 143 -7.64 5.75 -7.48
CA ASN A 143 -8.19 5.90 -6.12
C ASN A 143 -7.53 4.95 -5.11
N MET A 144 -7.16 3.76 -5.55
CA MET A 144 -6.41 2.76 -4.79
C MET A 144 -4.95 3.17 -4.51
N GLY A 145 -4.43 4.21 -5.16
CA GLY A 145 -3.07 4.69 -4.98
C GLY A 145 -1.99 3.86 -5.68
N VAL A 146 -2.37 3.03 -6.67
CA VAL A 146 -1.44 2.25 -7.50
C VAL A 146 -1.17 2.87 -8.87
N GLY A 147 -1.85 3.97 -9.24
CA GLY A 147 -1.68 4.64 -10.53
C GLY A 147 -0.22 4.93 -10.91
N THR A 148 0.56 5.57 -10.02
CA THR A 148 1.97 5.86 -10.34
C THR A 148 2.83 4.60 -10.50
N GLN A 149 2.48 3.50 -9.83
CA GLN A 149 3.19 2.22 -9.98
C GLN A 149 2.87 1.60 -11.33
N LEU A 150 1.61 1.71 -11.75
CA LEU A 150 1.17 1.27 -13.05
C LEU A 150 1.86 2.06 -14.16
N ASP A 151 1.91 3.39 -14.06
CA ASP A 151 2.59 4.24 -15.04
C ASP A 151 4.09 3.89 -15.16
N LYS A 152 4.76 3.65 -14.02
CA LYS A 152 6.15 3.19 -14.02
C LYS A 152 6.32 1.80 -14.64
N ALA A 153 5.40 0.89 -14.37
CA ALA A 153 5.43 -0.46 -14.91
C ALA A 153 5.19 -0.45 -16.43
N LEU A 154 4.28 0.41 -16.90
CA LEU A 154 3.99 0.66 -18.31
C LEU A 154 5.22 1.20 -19.05
N TYR A 155 5.84 2.24 -18.50
CA TYR A 155 7.06 2.81 -19.09
C TYR A 155 8.18 1.76 -19.23
N LYS A 156 8.42 0.96 -18.18
CA LYS A 156 9.41 -0.13 -18.25
C LYS A 156 9.00 -1.25 -19.21
N PHE A 157 7.71 -1.51 -19.35
CA PHE A 157 7.20 -2.50 -20.28
C PHE A 157 7.57 -2.11 -21.71
N ASP A 158 7.30 -0.87 -22.11
CA ASP A 158 7.65 -0.35 -23.43
C ASP A 158 9.17 -0.33 -23.66
N ASP A 159 9.95 0.15 -22.68
CA ASP A 159 11.42 0.14 -22.75
C ASP A 159 11.98 -1.29 -22.95
N ASN A 160 11.42 -2.28 -22.24
CA ASN A 160 11.83 -3.67 -22.36
C ASN A 160 11.44 -4.27 -23.72
N LEU A 161 10.26 -3.92 -24.25
CA LEU A 161 9.85 -4.36 -25.59
C LEU A 161 10.77 -3.78 -26.67
N CYS A 162 11.09 -2.50 -26.60
CA CYS A 162 12.05 -1.85 -27.50
C CYS A 162 13.43 -2.52 -27.42
N ALA A 163 13.96 -2.75 -26.21
CA ALA A 163 15.24 -3.41 -26.01
C ALA A 163 15.25 -4.88 -26.49
N ALA A 164 14.12 -5.58 -26.38
CA ALA A 164 13.97 -6.94 -26.91
C ALA A 164 13.91 -6.92 -28.45
N LEU A 165 13.16 -5.99 -29.04
CA LEU A 165 13.05 -5.83 -30.48
C LEU A 165 14.42 -5.55 -31.12
N GLU A 166 15.23 -4.67 -30.53
CA GLU A 166 16.57 -4.38 -31.04
C GLU A 166 17.45 -5.62 -31.18
N LYS A 167 17.30 -6.57 -30.25
CA LYS A 167 18.04 -7.84 -30.23
C LYS A 167 17.44 -8.89 -31.16
N LEU A 168 16.11 -8.89 -31.31
CA LEU A 168 15.38 -9.97 -31.96
C LEU A 168 14.96 -9.65 -33.41
N LYS A 169 15.01 -8.39 -33.84
CA LYS A 169 14.64 -7.97 -35.20
C LYS A 169 15.40 -8.70 -36.31
N LEU A 170 16.64 -9.13 -36.05
CA LEU A 170 17.44 -9.91 -36.99
C LEU A 170 16.83 -11.29 -37.32
N TYR A 171 15.96 -11.80 -36.44
CA TYR A 171 15.24 -13.07 -36.62
C TYR A 171 13.84 -12.88 -37.22
N GLY A 172 13.49 -11.67 -37.68
CA GLY A 172 12.18 -11.36 -38.26
C GLY A 172 11.06 -11.15 -37.23
N VAL A 173 11.40 -11.05 -35.93
CA VAL A 173 10.44 -10.75 -34.86
C VAL A 173 10.01 -9.29 -34.92
N THR A 174 8.70 -9.03 -34.84
CA THR A 174 8.12 -7.68 -34.83
C THR A 174 7.85 -7.17 -33.41
N TYR A 175 7.51 -5.88 -33.27
CA TYR A 175 7.10 -5.33 -31.99
C TYR A 175 5.79 -5.95 -31.53
N GLU A 176 4.83 -6.12 -32.45
CA GLU A 176 3.52 -6.71 -32.18
C GLU A 176 3.64 -8.15 -31.65
N ASP A 177 4.58 -8.94 -32.17
CA ASP A 177 4.85 -10.31 -31.68
C ASP A 177 5.31 -10.31 -30.22
N LEU A 178 6.20 -9.37 -29.87
CA LEU A 178 6.74 -9.24 -28.52
C LEU A 178 5.69 -8.74 -27.55
N GLU A 179 4.92 -7.73 -27.95
CA GLU A 179 3.81 -7.18 -27.17
C GLU A 179 2.76 -8.25 -26.90
N ALA A 180 2.31 -8.98 -27.93
CA ALA A 180 1.33 -10.05 -27.79
C ALA A 180 1.81 -11.17 -26.86
N LEU A 181 3.09 -11.55 -26.95
CA LEU A 181 3.69 -12.52 -26.05
C LEU A 181 3.72 -12.02 -24.60
N ALA A 182 4.12 -10.77 -24.41
CA ALA A 182 4.26 -10.18 -23.08
C ALA A 182 2.90 -9.97 -22.41
N GLU A 183 1.90 -9.47 -23.14
CA GLU A 183 0.52 -9.33 -22.67
C GLU A 183 -0.11 -10.69 -22.32
N ARG A 184 0.12 -11.73 -23.14
CA ARG A 184 -0.29 -13.09 -22.78
C ARG A 184 0.34 -13.54 -21.46
N LYS A 185 1.62 -13.26 -21.26
CA LYS A 185 2.32 -13.59 -20.01
C LYS A 185 1.83 -12.78 -18.82
N ILE A 186 1.36 -11.55 -19.01
CA ILE A 186 0.77 -10.75 -17.93
C ILE A 186 -0.55 -11.37 -17.42
N ARG A 187 -1.31 -11.99 -18.33
CA ARG A 187 -2.63 -12.59 -18.03
C ARG A 187 -2.58 -14.01 -17.44
N GLU A 188 -1.51 -14.77 -17.73
CA GLU A 188 -1.23 -16.06 -17.09
C GLU A 188 -1.05 -15.92 -15.56
#